data_AF-A0A2S7U5W8-F1
#
_entry.id   AF-A0A2S7U5W8-F1
#
_cell.length_a   1.000
_cell.length_b   1.000
_cell.length_c   1.000
_cell.angle_alpha   90.00
_cell.angle_beta   90.00
_cell.angle_gamma   90.00
#
_symmetry.space_group_name_H-M   'P 1'
#
loop_
_entity.id
_entity.type
_entity.pdbx_description
1 polymer ?
#
loop_
_entity_poly.entity_id
_entity_poly.type
_entity_poly.pdbx_seq_one_letter_code
_entity_poly.pdbx_strand_id
1 'polypeptide(L)'
;MSMTEVTPQMRQLEVSAEIRGDYFYARRYFVEKTRFWGYVRKPGQPWSEAQLVVMNENSSPQPDRRSESGPESSRHGYDQNYTYRVRGRYTGREIYEPASNLFLPEFKASSYSVVQRDSGWLFTPQDYYNKTQITLVNGSVARQTH
;
A
#
# COMPACT_ATOMS: atom_id res chain seq x y z
N MET A 1 25.64 -6.26 -0.26
CA MET A 1 24.79 -7.08 -1.14
C MET A 1 24.12 -6.12 -2.11
N SER A 2 24.42 -6.26 -3.40
CA SER A 2 23.96 -5.33 -4.44
C SER A 2 22.44 -5.37 -4.53
N MET A 3 21.77 -4.29 -4.11
CA MET A 3 20.35 -4.09 -4.40
C MET A 3 20.23 -4.02 -5.92
N THR A 4 19.65 -5.04 -6.55
CA THR A 4 19.31 -4.96 -7.97
C THR A 4 18.24 -3.88 -8.09
N GLU A 5 18.61 -2.69 -8.55
CA GLU A 5 17.66 -1.60 -8.74
C GLU A 5 16.58 -2.07 -9.71
N VAL A 6 15.33 -2.16 -9.23
CA VAL A 6 14.19 -2.54 -10.07
C VAL A 6 14.02 -1.44 -11.11
N THR A 7 14.27 -1.75 -12.38
CA THR A 7 14.05 -0.76 -13.45
C THR A 7 12.56 -0.63 -13.77
N PRO A 8 12.09 0.51 -14.34
CA PRO A 8 10.71 0.64 -14.80
C PRO A 8 10.28 -0.46 -15.77
N GLN A 9 11.19 -0.90 -16.64
CA GLN A 9 10.94 -1.99 -17.59
C GLN A 9 10.76 -3.33 -16.89
N MET A 10 11.63 -3.66 -15.92
CA MET A 10 11.48 -4.87 -15.11
C MET A 10 10.16 -4.87 -14.34
N ARG A 11 9.80 -3.74 -13.71
CA ARG A 11 8.52 -3.61 -13.01
C ARG A 11 7.33 -3.82 -13.94
N GLN A 12 7.37 -3.24 -15.15
CA GLN A 12 6.30 -3.41 -16.12
C GLN A 12 6.16 -4.87 -16.57
N LEU A 13 7.28 -5.56 -16.79
CA LEU A 13 7.31 -6.97 -17.12
C LEU A 13 6.74 -7.82 -15.99
N GLU A 14 7.18 -7.59 -14.75
CA GLU A 14 6.64 -8.25 -13.55
C GLU A 14 5.12 -8.11 -13.46
N VAL A 15 4.61 -6.88 -13.53
CA VAL A 15 3.17 -6.59 -13.47
C VAL A 15 2.42 -7.28 -14.61
N SER A 16 2.96 -7.27 -15.82
CA SER A 16 2.34 -7.90 -17.00
C SER A 16 2.30 -9.43 -16.91
N ALA A 17 3.24 -10.03 -16.17
CA ALA A 17 3.34 -11.46 -15.96
C ALA A 17 2.45 -11.97 -14.81
N GLU A 18 1.80 -11.07 -14.06
CA GLU A 18 0.92 -11.46 -12.96
C GLU A 18 -0.28 -12.25 -13.46
N ILE A 19 -0.47 -13.43 -12.86
CA ILE A 19 -1.64 -14.26 -13.11
C ILE A 19 -2.87 -13.53 -12.59
N ARG A 20 -3.84 -13.23 -13.47
CA ARG A 20 -5.12 -12.64 -13.08
C ARG A 20 -5.89 -13.59 -12.16
N GLY A 21 -6.64 -13.03 -11.21
CA GLY A 21 -7.45 -13.82 -10.30
C GLY A 21 -8.26 -12.96 -9.35
N ASP A 22 -9.03 -13.62 -8.47
CA ASP A 22 -9.84 -12.96 -7.45
C ASP A 22 -9.00 -12.62 -6.20
N TYR A 23 -8.07 -11.70 -6.39
CA TYR A 23 -7.23 -11.14 -5.35
C TYR A 23 -6.66 -9.79 -5.81
N PHE A 24 -6.00 -9.11 -4.89
CA PHE A 24 -5.35 -7.82 -5.08
C PHE A 24 -3.88 -7.91 -4.69
N TYR A 25 -3.08 -7.02 -5.26
CA TYR A 25 -1.77 -6.70 -4.73
C TYR A 25 -1.86 -5.44 -3.89
N ALA A 26 -1.31 -5.51 -2.68
CA ALA A 26 -1.35 -4.42 -1.71
C ALA A 26 0.07 -4.12 -1.26
N ARG A 27 0.51 -2.86 -1.34
CA ARG A 27 1.84 -2.44 -0.88
C ARG A 27 1.69 -1.47 0.28
N ARG A 28 2.38 -1.79 1.37
CA ARG A 28 2.35 -0.99 2.58
C ARG A 28 2.94 0.39 2.30
N TYR A 29 2.18 1.41 2.66
CA TYR A 29 2.68 2.78 2.76
C TYR A 29 2.25 3.34 4.12
N PHE A 30 3.22 3.43 5.01
CA PHE A 30 3.07 3.86 6.38
C PHE A 30 3.55 5.30 6.54
N VAL A 31 2.68 6.16 7.02
CA VAL A 31 3.02 7.50 7.48
C VAL A 31 2.50 7.64 8.91
N GLU A 32 3.33 8.17 9.80
CA GLU A 32 2.98 8.35 11.20
C GLU A 32 1.70 9.20 11.33
N LYS A 33 0.83 8.83 12.28
CA LYS A 33 -0.44 9.50 12.62
C LYS A 33 -1.56 9.39 11.58
N THR A 34 -1.32 8.86 10.39
CA THR A 34 -2.39 8.63 9.40
C THR A 34 -3.12 7.32 9.70
N ARG A 35 -4.36 7.21 9.22
CA ARG A 35 -5.18 5.99 9.34
C ARG A 35 -5.31 5.19 8.04
N PHE A 36 -4.75 5.67 6.94
CA PHE A 36 -4.63 4.86 5.74
C PHE A 36 -3.60 3.75 5.94
N TRP A 37 -3.78 2.64 5.21
CA TRP A 37 -2.89 1.50 5.31
C TRP A 37 -1.83 1.47 4.22
N GLY A 38 -2.21 1.77 2.98
CA GLY A 38 -1.33 1.65 1.83
C GLY A 38 -2.08 1.54 0.52
N TYR A 39 -1.38 1.16 -0.54
CA TYR A 39 -1.91 1.13 -1.89
C TYR A 39 -2.41 -0.27 -2.27
N VAL A 40 -3.57 -0.35 -2.93
CA VAL A 40 -4.17 -1.60 -3.39
C VAL A 40 -4.53 -1.51 -4.88
N ARG A 41 -4.20 -2.56 -5.64
CA ARG A 41 -4.49 -2.68 -7.08
C ARG A 41 -4.86 -4.09 -7.48
N LYS A 42 -5.50 -4.24 -8.64
CA LYS A 42 -5.74 -5.57 -9.24
C LYS A 42 -4.48 -6.09 -9.93
N PRO A 43 -4.34 -7.42 -10.09
CA PRO A 43 -3.29 -8.03 -10.89
C PRO A 43 -3.24 -7.45 -12.31
N GLY A 44 -2.04 -7.17 -12.81
CA GLY A 44 -1.82 -6.58 -14.14
C GLY A 44 -2.05 -5.07 -14.24
N GLN A 45 -2.57 -4.41 -13.19
CA GLN A 45 -2.60 -2.95 -13.13
C GLN A 45 -1.23 -2.41 -12.67
N PRO A 46 -0.75 -1.28 -13.21
CA PRO A 46 0.43 -0.62 -12.68
C PRO A 46 0.15 -0.01 -11.29
N TRP A 47 1.20 0.19 -10.49
CA TRP A 47 1.06 0.85 -9.18
C TRP A 47 0.58 2.30 -9.28
N SER A 48 0.84 3.00 -10.38
CA SER A 48 0.32 4.34 -10.64
C SER A 48 -1.22 4.41 -10.64
N GLU A 49 -1.91 3.30 -10.89
CA GLU A 49 -3.38 3.17 -10.84
C GLU A 49 -3.91 2.61 -9.51
N ALA A 50 -3.02 2.24 -8.58
CA ALA A 50 -3.43 1.73 -7.27
C ALA A 50 -4.19 2.81 -6.47
N GLN A 51 -5.08 2.39 -5.58
CA GLN A 51 -5.78 3.30 -4.69
C GLN A 51 -5.16 3.27 -3.30
N LEU A 52 -4.95 4.45 -2.70
CA LEU A 52 -4.64 4.55 -1.28
C LEU A 52 -5.90 4.21 -0.49
N VAL A 53 -5.84 3.28 0.45
CA VAL A 53 -7.03 2.76 1.14
C VAL A 53 -6.94 2.89 2.66
N VAL A 54 -8.11 2.95 3.29
CA VAL A 54 -8.29 2.59 4.71
C VAL A 54 -8.74 1.14 4.77
N MET A 55 -8.06 0.31 5.59
CA MET A 55 -8.42 -1.10 5.76
C MET A 55 -9.56 -1.26 6.77
N ASN A 56 -10.62 -1.97 6.37
CA ASN A 56 -11.69 -2.40 7.26
C ASN A 56 -11.32 -3.72 7.94
N GLU A 57 -11.18 -3.70 9.25
CA GLU A 57 -10.75 -4.85 10.05
C GLU A 57 -11.89 -5.78 10.53
N ASN A 58 -13.15 -5.53 10.14
CA ASN A 58 -14.30 -6.29 10.67
C ASN A 58 -14.31 -7.77 10.25
N SER A 59 -13.41 -8.21 9.37
CA SER A 59 -13.29 -9.61 8.94
C SER A 59 -11.92 -10.21 9.17
N SER A 60 -10.86 -9.46 8.90
CA SER A 60 -9.49 -9.84 9.20
C SER A 60 -8.76 -8.64 9.75
N PRO A 61 -7.90 -8.79 10.78
CA PRO A 61 -6.96 -7.75 11.16
C PRO A 61 -6.14 -7.31 9.95
N GLN A 62 -5.75 -6.04 9.89
CA GLN A 62 -4.86 -5.57 8.84
C GLN A 62 -3.42 -6.09 9.07
N PRO A 63 -2.60 -6.20 7.99
CA PRO A 63 -1.18 -6.48 8.15
C PRO A 63 -0.48 -5.46 9.06
N ASP A 64 0.48 -5.96 9.86
CA ASP A 64 1.31 -5.17 10.79
C ASP A 64 0.54 -4.40 11.88
N ARG A 65 -0.42 -5.06 12.53
CA ARG A 65 -1.15 -4.56 13.72
C ARG A 65 -0.29 -4.55 15.01
N ARG A 66 0.96 -4.09 14.92
CA ARG A 66 1.87 -3.96 16.07
C ARG A 66 1.57 -2.70 16.88
N SER A 67 2.12 -2.61 18.09
CA SER A 67 1.99 -1.42 18.94
C SER A 67 2.74 -0.22 18.34
N GLU A 68 2.12 0.97 18.40
CA GLU A 68 2.76 2.24 18.04
C GLU A 68 3.87 2.63 19.03
N SER A 69 3.81 2.16 20.29
CA SER A 69 4.80 2.45 21.34
C SER A 69 5.85 1.34 21.54
N GLY A 70 5.88 0.34 20.65
CA GLY A 70 6.80 -0.79 20.74
C GLY A 70 8.27 -0.43 20.43
N PRO A 71 9.20 -1.39 20.61
CA PRO A 71 10.58 -1.27 20.16
C PRO A 71 10.65 -0.97 18.66
N GLU A 72 11.63 -0.18 18.22
CA GLU A 72 11.75 0.26 16.82
C GLU A 72 11.76 -0.91 15.81
N SER A 73 12.45 -2.01 16.16
CA SER A 73 12.52 -3.23 15.34
C SER A 73 11.22 -4.01 15.24
N SER A 74 10.14 -3.58 15.90
CA SER A 74 8.84 -4.26 15.94
C SER A 74 7.67 -3.30 16.19
N ARG A 75 7.81 -2.03 15.81
CA ARG A 75 6.75 -1.01 15.92
C ARG A 75 5.79 -1.09 14.73
N HIS A 76 4.58 -0.57 14.90
CA HIS A 76 3.68 -0.34 13.78
C HIS A 76 4.38 0.43 12.64
N GLY A 77 4.20 -0.03 11.40
CA GLY A 77 4.94 0.44 10.23
C GLY A 77 6.22 -0.34 9.94
N TYR A 78 6.52 -1.41 10.70
CA TYR A 78 7.71 -2.26 10.47
C TYR A 78 7.70 -2.89 9.08
N ASP A 79 6.51 -3.18 8.56
CA ASP A 79 6.32 -3.76 7.24
C ASP A 79 6.30 -2.72 6.11
N GLN A 80 6.82 -1.51 6.35
CA GLN A 80 6.92 -0.49 5.31
C GLN A 80 7.56 -1.07 4.04
N ASN A 81 6.94 -0.78 2.90
CA ASN A 81 7.30 -1.29 1.57
C ASN A 81 7.02 -2.79 1.33
N TYR A 82 6.47 -3.54 2.28
CA TYR A 82 6.09 -4.93 2.03
C TYR A 82 4.97 -5.00 1.00
N THR A 83 5.00 -6.03 0.17
CA THR A 83 3.93 -6.35 -0.78
C THR A 83 3.23 -7.62 -0.35
N TYR A 84 1.91 -7.54 -0.39
CA TYR A 84 0.99 -8.58 -0.01
C TYR A 84 0.11 -8.96 -1.20
N ARG A 85 -0.23 -10.24 -1.25
CA ARG A 85 -1.40 -10.72 -1.98
C ARG A 85 -2.55 -10.71 -0.99
N VAL A 86 -3.63 -10.01 -1.31
CA VAL A 86 -4.79 -9.81 -0.42
C VAL A 86 -6.06 -10.28 -1.12
N ARG A 87 -6.89 -11.06 -0.43
CA ARG A 87 -8.27 -11.33 -0.86
C ARG A 87 -9.21 -10.42 -0.11
N GLY A 88 -10.22 -9.87 -0.78
CA GLY A 88 -11.14 -8.92 -0.17
C GLY A 88 -11.91 -8.16 -1.23
N ARG A 89 -12.49 -7.03 -0.83
CA ARG A 89 -13.21 -6.16 -1.75
C ARG A 89 -13.21 -4.71 -1.27
N TYR A 90 -13.37 -3.80 -2.21
CA TYR A 90 -13.82 -2.44 -1.89
C TYR A 90 -15.26 -2.48 -1.40
N THR A 91 -15.58 -1.71 -0.36
CA THR A 91 -16.95 -1.69 0.20
C THR A 91 -17.86 -0.69 -0.51
N GLY A 92 -17.29 0.20 -1.33
CA GLY A 92 -17.99 1.33 -1.96
C GLY A 92 -18.12 2.55 -1.05
N ARG A 93 -17.64 2.49 0.19
CA ARG A 93 -17.60 3.63 1.11
C ARG A 93 -16.30 4.40 0.98
N GLU A 94 -16.40 5.70 1.22
CA GLU A 94 -15.25 6.58 1.41
C GLU A 94 -15.13 6.95 2.90
N ILE A 95 -13.89 6.99 3.38
CA ILE A 95 -13.53 7.28 4.77
C ILE A 95 -12.73 8.57 4.78
N TYR A 96 -13.18 9.52 5.59
CA TYR A 96 -12.39 10.72 5.86
C TYR A 96 -11.21 10.40 6.77
N GLU A 97 -10.00 10.69 6.29
CA GLU A 97 -8.75 10.52 7.03
C GLU A 97 -8.24 11.91 7.47
N PRO A 98 -8.42 12.28 8.75
CA PRO A 98 -8.22 13.66 9.18
C PRO A 98 -6.76 14.12 9.19
N ALA A 99 -5.79 13.21 9.30
CA ALA A 99 -4.37 13.59 9.33
C ALA A 99 -3.84 14.04 7.96
N SER A 100 -4.37 13.47 6.90
CA SER A 100 -4.06 13.78 5.49
C SER A 100 -5.09 14.69 4.83
N ASN A 101 -6.27 14.85 5.44
CA ASN A 101 -7.43 15.53 4.87
C ASN A 101 -7.91 14.90 3.55
N LEU A 102 -7.85 13.56 3.45
CA LEU A 102 -8.26 12.81 2.26
C LEU A 102 -9.55 12.03 2.51
N PHE A 103 -10.35 11.85 1.46
CA PHE A 103 -11.43 10.86 1.40
C PHE A 103 -10.91 9.62 0.66
N LEU A 104 -10.77 8.52 1.40
CA LEU A 104 -10.11 7.32 0.90
C LEU A 104 -11.10 6.16 0.79
N PRO A 105 -11.05 5.35 -0.27
CA PRO A 105 -11.87 4.17 -0.37
C PRO A 105 -11.58 3.19 0.76
N GLU A 106 -12.63 2.59 1.30
CA GLU A 106 -12.55 1.53 2.29
C GLU A 106 -12.34 0.17 1.59
N PHE A 107 -11.28 -0.54 1.98
CA PHE A 107 -11.01 -1.90 1.51
C PHE A 107 -11.17 -2.90 2.64
N LYS A 108 -12.03 -3.91 2.44
CA LYS A 108 -12.29 -4.96 3.42
C LYS A 108 -11.51 -6.23 3.06
N ALA A 109 -10.40 -6.45 3.75
CA ALA A 109 -9.60 -7.65 3.62
C ALA A 109 -10.26 -8.87 4.30
N SER A 110 -10.08 -10.04 3.69
CA SER A 110 -10.53 -11.34 4.22
C SER A 110 -9.37 -12.28 4.55
N SER A 111 -8.27 -12.18 3.79
CA SER A 111 -7.02 -12.90 4.05
C SER A 111 -5.87 -12.23 3.30
N TYR A 112 -4.64 -12.43 3.74
CA TYR A 112 -3.46 -11.93 3.04
C TYR A 112 -2.23 -12.83 3.25
N SER A 113 -1.27 -12.74 2.33
CA SER A 113 0.04 -13.39 2.42
C SER A 113 1.13 -12.45 1.91
N VAL A 114 2.29 -12.43 2.57
CA VAL A 114 3.46 -11.66 2.11
C VAL A 114 3.95 -12.26 0.79
N VAL A 115 4.17 -11.41 -0.21
CA VAL A 115 4.77 -11.74 -1.51
C VAL A 115 6.24 -11.35 -1.50
N GLN A 116 6.55 -10.15 -1.02
CA GLN A 116 7.89 -9.58 -1.04
C GLN A 116 8.07 -8.59 0.11
N ARG A 117 9.24 -8.61 0.76
CA ARG A 117 9.55 -7.75 1.92
C ARG A 117 10.30 -6.46 1.55
N ASP A 118 11.02 -6.46 0.45
CA ASP A 118 11.63 -5.26 -0.12
C ASP A 118 11.40 -5.25 -1.62
N SER A 119 10.77 -4.18 -2.05
CA SER A 119 9.89 -4.14 -3.18
C SER A 119 10.27 -2.96 -4.09
N GLY A 120 11.36 -2.27 -3.74
CA GLY A 120 11.89 -1.08 -4.41
C GLY A 120 10.94 0.11 -4.30
N TRP A 121 11.01 1.00 -5.27
CA TRP A 121 10.10 2.13 -5.39
C TRP A 121 8.65 1.68 -5.67
N LEU A 122 7.67 2.52 -5.32
CA LEU A 122 6.25 2.24 -5.46
C LEU A 122 5.73 2.67 -6.84
N PHE A 123 5.95 3.92 -7.24
CA PHE A 123 5.51 4.51 -8.51
C PHE A 123 6.65 4.76 -9.49
N THR A 124 7.75 5.34 -9.04
CA THR A 124 8.89 5.71 -9.90
C THR A 124 10.24 5.52 -9.19
N PRO A 125 11.36 5.32 -9.90
CA PRO A 125 12.68 5.26 -9.27
C PRO A 125 13.08 6.51 -8.48
N GLN A 126 12.41 7.65 -8.72
CA GLN A 126 12.63 8.91 -7.99
C GLN A 126 11.80 9.02 -6.71
N ASP A 127 11.00 8.00 -6.38
CA ASP A 127 10.19 7.97 -5.16
C ASP A 127 11.05 8.19 -3.92
N TYR A 128 10.65 9.16 -3.11
CA TYR A 128 11.24 9.42 -1.81
C TYR A 128 10.22 9.11 -0.72
N TYR A 129 10.55 8.14 0.15
CA TYR A 129 9.72 7.81 1.30
C TYR A 129 10.10 8.70 2.50
N ASN A 130 9.09 9.35 3.10
CA ASN A 130 9.21 9.97 4.41
C ASN A 130 8.14 9.38 5.35
N LYS A 131 8.56 8.94 6.53
CA LYS A 131 7.64 8.37 7.53
C LYS A 131 6.74 9.40 8.20
N THR A 132 7.07 10.69 8.15
CA THR A 132 6.30 11.76 8.81
C THR A 132 5.50 12.61 7.83
N GLN A 133 5.67 12.41 6.53
CA GLN A 133 5.06 13.21 5.48
C GLN A 133 4.52 12.33 4.35
N ILE A 134 3.43 12.78 3.74
CA ILE A 134 2.88 12.12 2.57
C ILE A 134 3.68 12.57 1.34
N THR A 135 4.55 11.70 0.85
CA THR A 135 5.48 11.94 -0.27
C THR A 135 5.22 11.01 -1.46
N LEU A 136 4.66 9.82 -1.21
CA LEU A 136 4.32 8.87 -2.25
C LEU A 136 2.87 9.11 -2.66
N VAL A 137 2.65 9.90 -3.70
CA VAL A 137 1.31 10.24 -4.22
C VAL A 137 1.15 9.81 -5.66
N ASN A 138 -0.07 9.39 -6.01
CA ASN A 138 -0.46 9.12 -7.39
C ASN A 138 -1.80 9.80 -7.70
N GLY A 139 -2.37 9.48 -8.86
CA GLY A 139 -3.65 10.07 -9.30
C GLY A 139 -4.84 9.80 -8.36
N SER A 140 -4.79 8.82 -7.45
CA SER A 140 -5.87 8.59 -6.47
C SER A 140 -5.90 9.63 -5.35
N VAL A 141 -4.74 10.23 -5.04
CA VAL A 141 -4.57 11.23 -3.97
C VAL A 141 -4.55 12.64 -4.54
N ALA A 142 -3.81 12.87 -5.62
CA ALA A 142 -3.59 14.22 -6.18
C ALA A 142 -4.87 14.92 -6.66
N ARG A 143 -5.94 14.17 -6.95
CA ARG A 143 -7.23 14.75 -7.38
C ARG A 143 -8.02 15.41 -6.25
N GLN A 144 -7.67 15.16 -4.98
CA GLN A 144 -8.44 15.61 -3.82
C GLN A 144 -7.84 16.83 -3.12
N THR A 145 -6.65 17.26 -3.50
CA THR A 145 -5.92 18.36 -2.85
C THR A 145 -6.21 19.73 -3.47
N HIS A 146 -7.43 19.98 -3.95
CA HIS A 146 -7.86 21.25 -4.54
C HIS A 146 -8.78 22.03 -3.60
#